data_AF-A0A9Q0YL61-F1
#
_entry.id   AF-A0A9Q0YL61-F1
#
_cell.length_a   1.000
_cell.length_b   1.000
_cell.length_c   1.000
_cell.angle_alpha   90.00
_cell.angle_beta   90.00
_cell.angle_gamma   90.00
#
_symmetry.space_group_name_H-M   'P 1'
#
loop_
_entity.id
_entity.type
_entity.pdbx_description
1 polymer ?
#
loop_
_entity_poly.entity_id
_entity_poly.type
_entity_poly.pdbx_seq_one_letter_code
_entity_poly.pdbx_strand_id
1 'polypeptide(L)'
;MGNSRPPKKKLCPAWSINDILHSLTKPPYEPIHDSRLPDLTKKTLFLIAASSARRRSCLHALTTKPGHIRFEAHGVRLIPDIDFVPKNQTLDFIPGDLFLPEITTISSEREDRKWCPVRSLKWYLKRTKHLRHSERLFVLPRHPYSAASKDTISKWLVQMIMPFTHDQPVRAHDIRGQATSKALFAGVPLSDIMKAAAWKTPSTFVSCYLTDTLRAEAAFGRAVLTGSACRPPRM
;
A
#
# COMPACT_ATOMS: atom_id res chain seq x y z
N MET A 1 19.96 -1.87 30.35
CA MET A 1 18.73 -2.70 30.42
C MET A 1 18.30 -3.04 29.01
N GLY A 2 18.66 -4.23 28.53
CA GLY A 2 18.31 -4.71 27.19
C GLY A 2 16.88 -5.26 27.18
N ASN A 3 16.14 -5.00 26.11
CA ASN A 3 14.74 -5.37 25.97
C ASN A 3 14.59 -6.90 25.92
N SER A 4 14.16 -7.53 27.02
CA SER A 4 14.12 -8.99 27.22
C SER A 4 13.11 -9.76 26.36
N ARG A 5 12.41 -9.08 25.45
CA ARG A 5 11.52 -9.68 24.45
C ARG A 5 11.63 -8.91 23.13
N PRO A 6 12.54 -9.29 22.22
CA PRO A 6 12.52 -8.74 20.87
C PRO A 6 11.13 -9.01 20.27
N PRO A 7 10.49 -8.02 19.62
CA PRO A 7 9.18 -8.23 19.02
C PRO A 7 9.26 -9.38 18.02
N LYS A 8 8.47 -10.44 18.25
CA LYS A 8 8.35 -11.56 17.31
C LYS A 8 7.92 -10.98 15.96
N LYS A 9 8.81 -11.01 14.96
CA LYS A 9 8.46 -10.65 13.58
C LYS A 9 7.35 -11.60 13.13
N LYS A 10 6.17 -11.06 12.80
CA LYS A 10 5.07 -11.83 12.23
C LYS A 10 5.53 -12.47 10.91
N LEU A 11 5.13 -13.73 10.70
CA LEU A 11 5.64 -14.62 9.66
C LEU A 11 4.94 -14.46 8.29
N CYS A 12 3.84 -13.72 8.23
CA CYS A 12 3.14 -13.26 7.03
C CYS A 12 1.99 -12.34 7.50
N PRO A 13 1.56 -11.31 6.77
CA PRO A 13 0.29 -10.65 7.10
C PRO A 13 -0.84 -11.67 6.99
N ALA A 14 -1.76 -11.70 7.96
CA ALA A 14 -2.86 -12.68 8.02
C ALA A 14 -3.95 -12.50 6.94
N TRP A 15 -3.66 -11.72 5.90
CA TRP A 15 -4.61 -11.25 4.89
C TRP A 15 -3.91 -11.10 3.54
N SER A 16 -4.64 -11.27 2.43
CA SER A 16 -4.13 -11.05 1.08
C SER A 16 -4.58 -9.71 0.50
N ILE A 17 -3.68 -9.03 -0.21
CA ILE A 17 -4.03 -7.80 -0.95
C ILE A 17 -5.08 -8.06 -2.04
N ASN A 18 -5.16 -9.29 -2.53
CA ASN A 18 -6.17 -9.67 -3.52
C ASN A 18 -7.58 -9.63 -2.94
N ASP A 19 -7.77 -10.02 -1.68
CA ASP A 19 -9.08 -10.02 -1.03
C ASP A 19 -9.63 -8.59 -0.92
N ILE A 20 -8.74 -7.65 -0.56
CA ILE A 20 -9.11 -6.23 -0.50
C ILE A 20 -9.39 -5.70 -1.89
N LEU A 21 -8.54 -5.96 -2.88
CA LEU A 21 -8.78 -5.53 -4.26
C LEU A 21 -10.12 -6.05 -4.79
N HIS A 22 -10.44 -7.32 -4.54
CA HIS A 22 -11.73 -7.90 -4.90
C HIS A 22 -12.89 -7.24 -4.13
N SER A 23 -12.73 -6.90 -2.85
CA SER A 23 -13.76 -6.16 -2.12
C SER A 23 -14.03 -4.77 -2.70
N LEU A 24 -12.99 -4.11 -3.24
CA LEU A 24 -13.10 -2.79 -3.86
C LEU A 24 -13.90 -2.79 -5.16
N THR A 25 -14.20 -3.95 -5.77
CA THR A 25 -15.05 -4.05 -6.97
C THR A 25 -16.55 -4.14 -6.66
N LYS A 26 -16.91 -4.17 -5.37
CA LYS A 26 -18.26 -4.43 -4.86
C LYS A 26 -18.79 -3.23 -4.02
N PRO A 27 -20.08 -3.21 -3.65
CA PRO A 27 -20.59 -2.26 -2.67
C PRO A 27 -19.79 -2.33 -1.35
N PRO A 28 -19.57 -1.19 -0.65
CA PRO A 28 -20.05 0.17 -0.93
C PRO A 28 -19.12 1.00 -1.86
N TYR A 29 -18.13 0.37 -2.47
CA TYR A 29 -17.10 1.06 -3.26
C TYR A 29 -17.48 1.24 -4.73
N GLU A 30 -18.34 0.37 -5.24
CA GLU A 30 -18.90 0.42 -6.59
C GLU A 30 -20.43 0.33 -6.54
N PRO A 31 -21.17 1.02 -7.43
CA PRO A 31 -20.64 1.89 -8.49
C PRO A 31 -20.03 3.19 -7.94
N ILE A 32 -18.88 3.60 -8.47
CA ILE A 32 -18.06 4.67 -7.88
C ILE A 32 -18.76 6.04 -7.78
N HIS A 33 -19.74 6.31 -8.65
CA HIS A 33 -20.49 7.57 -8.66
C HIS A 33 -21.46 7.69 -7.47
N ASP A 34 -22.03 6.58 -7.02
CA ASP A 34 -22.98 6.53 -5.89
C ASP A 34 -22.31 6.20 -4.56
N SER A 35 -21.04 5.81 -4.59
CA SER A 35 -20.23 5.55 -3.38
C SER A 35 -20.33 6.72 -2.40
N ARG A 36 -20.34 6.47 -1.08
CA ARG A 36 -20.29 7.58 -0.12
C ARG A 36 -18.87 8.16 -0.04
N LEU A 37 -18.74 9.43 0.33
CA LEU A 37 -17.44 10.09 0.41
C LEU A 37 -16.41 9.35 1.29
N PRO A 38 -16.76 8.79 2.48
CA PRO A 38 -15.83 7.98 3.26
C PRO A 38 -15.32 6.74 2.51
N ASP A 39 -16.20 6.05 1.78
CA ASP A 39 -15.89 4.82 1.05
C ASP A 39 -15.02 5.12 -0.17
N LEU A 40 -15.34 6.17 -0.93
CA LEU A 40 -14.50 6.67 -2.02
C LEU A 40 -13.12 7.14 -1.53
N THR A 41 -13.06 7.79 -0.38
CA THR A 41 -11.79 8.24 0.23
C THR A 41 -10.90 7.03 0.54
N LYS A 42 -11.46 6.02 1.20
CA LYS A 42 -10.77 4.75 1.53
C LYS A 42 -10.30 4.02 0.28
N LYS A 43 -11.19 3.83 -0.70
CA LYS A 43 -10.85 3.21 -2.00
C LYS A 43 -9.67 3.91 -2.67
N THR A 44 -9.77 5.24 -2.82
CA THR A 44 -8.73 6.03 -3.47
C THR A 44 -7.40 5.94 -2.72
N LEU A 45 -7.43 6.07 -1.40
CA LEU A 45 -6.24 5.98 -0.56
C LEU A 45 -5.56 4.60 -0.68
N PHE A 46 -6.33 3.52 -0.63
CA PHE A 46 -5.77 2.17 -0.72
C PHE A 46 -5.20 1.88 -2.10
N LEU A 47 -5.90 2.24 -3.18
CA LEU A 47 -5.38 2.04 -4.53
C LEU A 47 -4.05 2.78 -4.73
N ILE A 48 -3.96 4.05 -4.28
CA ILE A 48 -2.71 4.82 -4.33
C ILE A 48 -1.61 4.18 -3.48
N ALA A 49 -1.94 3.70 -2.28
CA ALA A 49 -0.99 3.04 -1.38
C ALA A 49 -0.46 1.73 -1.97
N ALA A 50 -1.35 0.92 -2.55
CA ALA A 50 -1.03 -0.37 -3.15
C ALA A 50 -0.21 -0.22 -4.43
N SER A 51 -0.55 0.71 -5.32
CA SER A 51 0.14 0.88 -6.61
C SER A 51 1.49 1.58 -6.48
N SER A 52 1.67 2.45 -5.48
CA SER A 52 2.95 3.15 -5.26
C SER A 52 3.85 2.49 -4.24
N ALA A 53 3.29 1.61 -3.41
CA ALA A 53 3.92 1.04 -2.23
C ALA A 53 4.52 2.08 -1.26
N ARG A 54 4.20 3.38 -1.35
CA ARG A 54 4.87 4.43 -0.56
C ARG A 54 4.48 4.42 0.93
N ARG A 55 5.35 4.96 1.78
CA ARG A 55 5.11 5.08 3.23
C ARG A 55 3.94 6.04 3.50
N ARG A 56 3.25 5.86 4.62
CA ARG A 56 2.14 6.77 5.06
C ARG A 56 2.50 8.25 5.04
N SER A 57 3.77 8.60 5.32
CA SER A 57 4.24 9.98 5.32
C SER A 57 4.26 10.57 3.91
N CYS A 58 4.57 9.75 2.88
CA CYS A 58 4.52 10.16 1.48
C CYS A 58 3.06 10.35 1.04
N LEU A 59 2.16 9.43 1.43
CA LEU A 59 0.73 9.54 1.12
C LEU A 59 0.11 10.80 1.74
N HIS A 60 0.52 11.14 2.97
CA HIS A 60 0.12 12.39 3.63
C HIS A 60 0.72 13.65 2.99
N ALA A 61 1.92 13.54 2.40
CA ALA A 61 2.58 14.66 1.74
C ALA A 61 1.91 15.04 0.41
N LEU A 62 1.03 14.19 -0.14
CA LEU A 62 0.32 14.49 -1.38
C LEU A 62 -0.59 15.73 -1.23
N THR A 63 -0.63 16.55 -2.28
CA THR A 63 -1.31 17.85 -2.29
C THR A 63 -2.03 18.08 -3.62
N THR A 64 -2.95 19.03 -3.61
CA THR A 64 -3.74 19.53 -4.75
C THR A 64 -3.27 20.91 -5.22
N LYS A 65 -2.18 21.44 -4.64
CA LYS A 65 -1.48 22.64 -5.12
C LYS A 65 -1.25 22.56 -6.64
N PRO A 66 -1.35 23.69 -7.38
CA PRO A 66 -1.07 23.72 -8.81
C PRO A 66 0.27 23.04 -9.14
N GLY A 67 0.27 22.19 -10.16
CA GLY A 67 1.47 21.47 -10.61
C GLY A 67 1.83 20.20 -9.84
N HIS A 68 1.17 19.88 -8.71
CA HIS A 68 1.45 18.67 -7.93
C HIS A 68 0.66 17.42 -8.38
N ILE A 69 -0.38 17.60 -9.17
CA ILE A 69 -1.12 16.51 -9.82
C ILE A 69 -1.03 16.74 -11.32
N ARG A 70 -0.31 15.88 -12.04
CA ARG A 70 -0.10 15.98 -13.49
C ARG A 70 -0.66 14.74 -14.16
N PHE A 71 -1.76 14.90 -14.89
CA PHE A 71 -2.30 13.81 -15.71
C PHE A 71 -1.46 13.67 -16.98
N GLU A 72 -1.05 12.44 -17.28
CA GLU A 72 -0.18 12.06 -18.40
C GLU A 72 -0.89 10.98 -19.23
N ALA A 73 -0.39 10.67 -20.43
CA ALA A 73 -1.05 9.75 -21.37
C ALA A 73 -1.34 8.34 -20.79
N HIS A 74 -0.51 7.87 -19.86
CA HIS A 74 -0.60 6.52 -19.29
C HIS A 74 -0.89 6.51 -17.79
N GLY A 75 -1.26 7.65 -17.21
CA GLY A 75 -1.38 7.72 -15.76
C GLY A 75 -1.47 9.12 -15.18
N VAL A 76 -1.12 9.22 -13.91
CA VAL A 76 -0.99 10.49 -13.21
C VAL A 76 0.26 10.50 -12.35
N ARG A 77 1.00 11.60 -12.41
CA ARG A 77 2.13 11.88 -11.57
C ARG A 77 1.68 12.74 -10.39
N LEU A 78 1.94 12.26 -9.19
CA LEU A 78 1.69 12.96 -7.94
C LEU A 78 3.03 13.38 -7.33
N ILE A 79 3.20 14.67 -7.14
CA ILE A 79 4.42 15.28 -6.60
C ILE A 79 4.15 15.61 -5.13
N PRO A 80 4.83 14.97 -4.17
CA PRO A 80 4.67 15.30 -2.77
C PRO A 80 5.07 16.75 -2.46
N ASP A 81 4.41 17.36 -1.48
CA ASP A 81 4.81 18.67 -0.96
C ASP A 81 6.10 18.55 -0.14
N ILE A 82 7.16 19.24 -0.57
CA ILE A 82 8.53 19.15 -0.03
C ILE A 82 8.59 19.72 1.39
N ASP A 83 7.76 20.70 1.71
CA ASP A 83 7.66 21.32 3.05
C ASP A 83 7.18 20.32 4.12
N PHE A 84 6.76 19.13 3.71
CA PHE A 84 6.28 18.09 4.59
C PHE A 84 7.23 16.89 4.66
N VAL A 85 8.41 17.10 5.24
CA VAL A 85 9.49 16.12 5.38
C VAL A 85 9.03 14.84 6.14
N PRO A 86 9.02 13.66 5.51
CA PRO A 86 9.00 12.36 6.17
C PRO A 86 10.15 12.22 7.18
N LYS A 87 9.86 11.71 8.39
CA LYS A 87 10.80 11.51 9.53
C LYS A 87 12.15 10.81 9.23
N ASN A 88 12.35 10.24 8.04
CA ASN A 88 13.55 9.46 7.71
C ASN A 88 14.27 10.00 6.45
N GLN A 89 14.17 11.31 6.18
CA GLN A 89 14.86 11.92 5.04
C GLN A 89 16.09 12.70 5.51
N THR A 90 17.25 12.30 5.03
CA THR A 90 18.41 13.18 4.88
C THR A 90 18.18 14.08 3.65
N LEU A 91 18.82 15.25 3.61
CA LEU A 91 18.70 16.24 2.51
C LEU A 91 18.95 15.64 1.12
N ASP A 92 19.63 14.49 1.03
CA ASP A 92 19.96 13.79 -0.21
C ASP A 92 18.84 12.89 -0.79
N PHE A 93 17.64 12.88 -0.21
CA PHE A 93 16.54 12.05 -0.73
C PHE A 93 15.16 12.72 -0.62
N ILE A 94 14.90 13.61 -1.57
CA ILE A 94 13.55 14.11 -1.86
C ILE A 94 12.68 12.91 -2.26
N PRO A 95 11.44 12.77 -1.75
CA PRO A 95 10.58 11.68 -2.18
C PRO A 95 10.22 11.92 -3.65
N GLY A 96 10.89 11.21 -4.55
CA GLY A 96 10.67 11.33 -5.98
C GLY A 96 9.21 11.07 -6.33
N ASP A 97 8.78 11.70 -7.42
CA ASP A 97 7.41 11.68 -7.92
C ASP A 97 6.80 10.28 -7.92
N LEU A 98 5.50 10.23 -7.65
CA LEU A 98 4.73 9.02 -7.60
C LEU A 98 3.91 8.91 -8.88
N PHE A 99 4.22 7.94 -9.73
CA PHE A 99 3.43 7.65 -10.92
C PHE A 99 2.40 6.57 -10.62
N LEU A 100 1.13 6.84 -10.95
CA LEU A 100 0.01 5.90 -10.85
C LEU A 100 -0.43 5.51 -12.27
N PRO A 101 -0.40 4.22 -12.63
CA PRO A 101 -0.80 3.78 -13.96
C PRO A 101 -2.32 3.90 -14.15
N GLU A 102 -2.73 4.35 -15.34
CA GLU A 102 -4.12 4.29 -15.76
C GLU A 102 -4.44 2.90 -16.30
N ILE A 103 -5.18 2.08 -15.54
CA ILE A 103 -5.43 0.67 -15.92
C ILE A 103 -6.12 0.54 -17.28
N THR A 104 -6.91 1.51 -17.72
CA THR A 104 -7.57 1.47 -19.04
C THR A 104 -6.60 1.53 -20.21
N THR A 105 -5.34 1.93 -20.00
CA THR A 105 -4.31 1.86 -21.05
C THR A 105 -3.62 0.49 -21.09
N ILE A 106 -3.89 -0.38 -20.13
CA ILE A 106 -3.22 -1.68 -19.93
C ILE A 106 -4.21 -2.84 -20.12
N SER A 107 -5.48 -2.64 -19.78
CA SER A 107 -6.53 -3.65 -19.92
C SER A 107 -7.82 -3.04 -20.48
N SER A 108 -8.42 -3.72 -21.46
CA SER A 108 -9.73 -3.40 -22.03
C SER A 108 -10.88 -3.85 -21.13
N GLU A 109 -10.63 -4.78 -20.21
CA GLU A 109 -11.65 -5.44 -19.39
C GLU A 109 -12.37 -4.45 -18.47
N ARG A 110 -13.70 -4.52 -18.48
CA ARG A 110 -14.55 -3.56 -17.73
C ARG A 110 -14.36 -3.69 -16.22
N GLU A 111 -14.13 -4.90 -15.74
CA GLU A 111 -13.93 -5.19 -14.32
C GLU A 111 -12.60 -4.62 -13.80
N ASP A 112 -11.53 -4.70 -14.59
CA ASP A 112 -10.21 -4.17 -14.23
C ASP A 112 -10.23 -2.65 -14.01
N ARG A 113 -11.13 -1.94 -14.71
CA ARG A 113 -11.34 -0.50 -14.52
C ARG A 113 -11.71 -0.15 -13.07
N LYS A 114 -12.29 -1.09 -12.32
CA LYS A 114 -12.66 -0.90 -10.90
C LYS A 114 -11.46 -0.79 -9.96
N TRP A 115 -10.31 -1.29 -10.38
CA TRP A 115 -9.04 -1.15 -9.67
C TRP A 115 -8.24 0.08 -10.09
N CYS A 116 -8.72 0.87 -11.05
CA CYS A 116 -7.94 1.96 -11.62
C CYS A 116 -7.71 3.10 -10.59
N PRO A 117 -6.45 3.34 -10.14
CA PRO A 117 -6.16 4.39 -9.17
C PRO A 117 -6.45 5.78 -9.75
N VAL A 118 -6.19 5.98 -11.05
CA VAL A 118 -6.47 7.24 -11.78
C VAL A 118 -7.98 7.53 -11.80
N ARG A 119 -8.80 6.51 -12.09
CA ARG A 119 -10.26 6.65 -12.08
C ARG A 119 -10.77 7.04 -10.70
N SER A 120 -10.29 6.37 -9.65
CA SER A 120 -10.69 6.66 -8.27
C SER A 120 -10.27 8.07 -7.86
N LEU A 121 -9.04 8.47 -8.22
CA LEU A 121 -8.53 9.81 -7.95
C LEU A 121 -9.34 10.90 -8.66
N LYS A 122 -9.67 10.73 -9.95
CA LYS A 122 -10.51 11.66 -10.71
C LYS A 122 -11.87 11.88 -10.03
N TRP A 123 -12.55 10.80 -9.61
CA TRP A 123 -13.81 10.88 -8.87
C TRP A 123 -13.66 11.56 -7.50
N TYR A 124 -12.61 11.23 -6.77
CA TYR A 124 -12.33 11.82 -5.46
C TYR A 124 -12.07 13.33 -5.56
N LEU A 125 -11.21 13.77 -6.49
CA LEU A 125 -10.93 15.18 -6.73
C LEU A 125 -12.20 15.94 -7.12
N LYS A 126 -13.01 15.39 -8.04
CA LYS A 126 -14.30 15.99 -8.44
C LYS A 126 -15.22 16.22 -7.25
N ARG A 127 -15.42 15.20 -6.41
CA ARG A 127 -16.36 15.26 -5.27
C ARG A 127 -15.89 16.09 -4.10
N THR A 128 -14.58 16.28 -3.96
CA THR A 128 -14.01 17.07 -2.86
C THR A 128 -13.68 18.50 -3.26
N LYS A 129 -13.67 18.85 -4.55
CA LYS A 129 -13.28 20.18 -5.07
C LYS A 129 -13.90 21.34 -4.31
N HIS A 130 -15.22 21.29 -4.09
CA HIS A 130 -15.98 22.37 -3.43
C HIS A 130 -16.06 22.23 -1.90
N LEU A 131 -15.58 21.11 -1.34
CA LEU A 131 -15.61 20.82 0.10
C LEU A 131 -14.28 21.19 0.78
N ARG A 132 -13.22 21.41 0.01
CA ARG A 132 -11.86 21.54 0.55
C ARG A 132 -11.60 22.94 1.11
N HIS A 133 -11.08 22.96 2.33
CA HIS A 133 -10.46 24.14 2.94
C HIS A 133 -8.93 23.96 3.12
N SER A 134 -8.38 22.90 2.53
CA SER A 134 -6.96 22.58 2.59
C SER A 134 -6.49 22.03 1.25
N GLU A 135 -5.24 22.35 0.91
CA GLU A 135 -4.60 21.84 -0.29
C GLU A 135 -4.16 20.37 -0.15
N ARG A 136 -4.17 19.78 1.04
CA ARG A 136 -3.81 18.36 1.24
C ARG A 136 -4.70 17.46 0.39
N LEU A 137 -4.11 16.43 -0.24
CA LEU A 137 -4.87 15.54 -1.11
C LEU A 137 -6.02 14.88 -0.35
N PHE A 138 -5.77 14.31 0.83
CA PHE A 138 -6.82 13.67 1.60
C PHE A 138 -7.40 14.61 2.67
N VAL A 139 -8.72 14.80 2.61
CA VAL A 139 -9.53 15.52 3.61
C VAL A 139 -10.45 14.58 4.38
N LEU A 140 -10.83 14.98 5.60
CA LEU A 140 -11.82 14.26 6.39
C LEU A 140 -13.16 14.24 5.63
N PRO A 141 -13.86 13.10 5.55
CA PRO A 141 -15.12 12.98 4.83
C PRO A 141 -16.31 13.48 5.66
N ARG A 142 -16.12 14.55 6.43
CA ARG A 142 -17.10 15.18 7.31
C ARG A 142 -16.74 16.65 7.48
N HIS A 143 -17.73 17.51 7.69
CA HIS A 143 -17.50 18.92 8.04
C HIS A 143 -16.55 19.04 9.26
N PRO A 144 -15.56 19.95 9.25
CA PRO A 144 -15.31 21.01 8.27
C PRO A 144 -14.38 20.60 7.11
N TYR A 145 -14.31 19.31 6.74
CA TYR A 145 -13.49 18.80 5.63
C TYR A 145 -12.01 19.22 5.70
N SER A 146 -11.48 19.27 6.92
CA SER A 146 -10.08 19.60 7.17
C SER A 146 -9.14 18.51 6.66
N ALA A 147 -7.85 18.83 6.56
CA ALA A 147 -6.81 17.88 6.16
C ALA A 147 -6.79 16.63 7.05
N ALA A 148 -6.67 15.45 6.44
CA ALA A 148 -6.47 14.21 7.17
C ALA A 148 -5.04 14.12 7.73
N SER A 149 -4.90 13.82 9.03
CA SER A 149 -3.58 13.59 9.65
C SER A 149 -2.94 12.25 9.22
N LYS A 150 -1.64 12.07 9.51
CA LYS A 150 -0.92 10.80 9.26
C LYS A 150 -1.59 9.61 9.95
N ASP A 151 -2.15 9.86 11.13
CA ASP A 151 -2.81 8.83 11.93
C ASP A 151 -4.18 8.50 11.36
N THR A 152 -4.92 9.50 10.88
CA THR A 152 -6.19 9.26 10.17
C THR A 152 -5.98 8.44 8.91
N ILE A 153 -4.96 8.76 8.10
CA ILE A 153 -4.58 7.96 6.92
C ILE A 153 -4.27 6.52 7.33
N SER A 154 -3.48 6.33 8.39
CA SER A 154 -3.15 4.98 8.90
C SER A 154 -4.40 4.24 9.37
N LYS A 155 -5.31 4.91 10.08
CA LYS A 155 -6.58 4.35 10.56
C LYS A 155 -7.46 3.89 9.41
N TRP A 156 -7.62 4.70 8.36
CA TRP A 156 -8.41 4.29 7.19
C TRP A 156 -7.83 3.08 6.47
N LEU A 157 -6.51 3.01 6.31
CA LEU A 157 -5.85 1.84 5.74
C LEU A 157 -6.06 0.59 6.61
N VAL A 158 -5.91 0.71 7.93
CA VAL A 158 -6.16 -0.41 8.86
C VAL A 158 -7.62 -0.86 8.81
N GLN A 159 -8.59 0.07 8.78
CA GLN A 159 -10.02 -0.25 8.67
C GLN A 159 -10.36 -1.04 7.42
N MET A 160 -9.63 -0.85 6.32
CA MET A 160 -9.83 -1.62 5.09
C MET A 160 -9.27 -3.03 5.17
N ILE A 161 -8.23 -3.24 5.98
CA ILE A 161 -7.55 -4.53 6.09
C ILE A 161 -8.19 -5.41 7.16
N MET A 162 -8.61 -4.82 8.28
CA MET A 162 -9.14 -5.50 9.47
C MET A 162 -10.21 -6.58 9.16
N PRO A 163 -11.17 -6.38 8.23
CA PRO A 163 -12.16 -7.41 7.90
C PRO A 163 -11.56 -8.71 7.36
N PHE A 164 -10.31 -8.70 6.89
CA PHE A 164 -9.65 -9.84 6.26
C PHE A 164 -8.63 -10.53 7.16
N THR A 165 -8.48 -10.08 8.41
CA THR A 165 -7.32 -10.48 9.24
C THR A 165 -7.64 -11.48 10.34
N HIS A 166 -8.87 -12.00 10.42
CA HIS A 166 -9.29 -12.92 11.48
C HIS A 166 -8.84 -12.44 12.88
N ASP A 167 -9.14 -11.17 13.17
CA ASP A 167 -8.79 -10.46 14.43
C ASP A 167 -7.28 -10.34 14.76
N GLN A 168 -6.41 -10.60 13.80
CA GLN A 168 -4.96 -10.38 13.97
C GLN A 168 -4.59 -8.89 13.95
N PRO A 169 -3.61 -8.44 14.76
CA PRO A 169 -3.17 -7.05 14.74
C PRO A 169 -2.61 -6.63 13.37
N VAL A 170 -3.07 -5.50 12.85
CA VAL A 170 -2.72 -4.99 11.52
C VAL A 170 -1.97 -3.67 11.61
N ARG A 171 -1.01 -3.45 10.71
CA ARG A 171 -0.42 -2.13 10.50
C ARG A 171 -0.66 -1.67 9.07
N ALA A 172 -0.96 -0.38 8.88
CA ALA A 172 -1.03 0.24 7.56
C ALA A 172 0.25 0.03 6.72
N HIS A 173 1.40 -0.15 7.40
CA HIS A 173 2.67 -0.44 6.75
C HIS A 173 2.70 -1.80 6.02
N ASP A 174 1.87 -2.76 6.43
CA ASP A 174 1.86 -4.11 5.87
C ASP A 174 1.38 -4.11 4.40
N ILE A 175 0.61 -3.10 3.97
CA ILE A 175 0.19 -2.90 2.56
C ILE A 175 1.42 -2.79 1.65
N ARG A 176 2.43 -2.03 2.07
CA ARG A 176 3.65 -1.85 1.29
C ARG A 176 4.31 -3.20 1.02
N GLY A 177 4.39 -4.05 2.05
CA GLY A 177 4.93 -5.39 1.91
C GLY A 177 4.14 -6.22 0.92
N GLN A 178 2.84 -6.34 1.14
CA GLN A 178 1.95 -7.12 0.26
C GLN A 178 2.00 -6.64 -1.20
N ALA A 179 2.01 -5.32 -1.43
CA ALA A 179 2.11 -4.75 -2.77
C ALA A 179 3.43 -5.11 -3.45
N THR A 180 4.56 -4.95 -2.75
CA THR A 180 5.88 -5.27 -3.31
C THR A 180 6.09 -6.77 -3.52
N SER A 181 5.59 -7.62 -2.61
CA SER A 181 5.63 -9.08 -2.79
C SER A 181 4.78 -9.51 -3.97
N LYS A 182 3.55 -8.98 -4.10
CA LYS A 182 2.69 -9.25 -5.26
C LYS A 182 3.35 -8.83 -6.57
N ALA A 183 3.98 -7.65 -6.61
CA ALA A 183 4.70 -7.19 -7.81
C ALA A 183 5.88 -8.12 -8.17
N LEU A 184 6.63 -8.58 -7.17
CA LEU A 184 7.74 -9.51 -7.38
C LEU A 184 7.25 -10.85 -7.94
N PHE A 185 6.20 -11.43 -7.35
CA PHE A 185 5.60 -12.69 -7.84
C PHE A 185 4.96 -12.54 -9.22
N ALA A 186 4.58 -11.34 -9.62
CA ALA A 186 4.12 -11.03 -10.98
C ALA A 186 5.27 -10.79 -11.98
N GLY A 187 6.53 -10.99 -11.59
CA GLY A 187 7.68 -10.88 -12.46
C GLY A 187 8.22 -9.46 -12.66
N VAL A 188 7.78 -8.47 -11.87
CA VAL A 188 8.33 -7.11 -11.96
C VAL A 188 9.79 -7.10 -11.48
N PRO A 189 10.74 -6.52 -12.25
CA PRO A 189 12.14 -6.46 -11.84
C PRO A 189 12.32 -5.79 -10.47
N LEU A 190 13.19 -6.36 -9.64
CA LEU A 190 13.46 -5.86 -8.29
C LEU A 190 13.91 -4.38 -8.29
N SER A 191 14.71 -3.98 -9.29
CA SER A 191 15.15 -2.60 -9.47
C SER A 191 13.97 -1.64 -9.59
N ASP A 192 12.91 -2.01 -10.31
CA ASP A 192 11.74 -1.17 -10.51
C ASP A 192 10.81 -1.17 -9.30
N ILE A 193 10.68 -2.31 -8.60
CA ILE A 193 10.01 -2.37 -7.29
C ILE A 193 10.70 -1.43 -6.29
N MET A 194 12.04 -1.44 -6.24
CA MET A 194 12.82 -0.58 -5.35
C MET A 194 12.65 0.90 -5.68
N LYS A 195 12.65 1.27 -6.97
CA LYS A 195 12.37 2.64 -7.43
C LYS A 195 10.95 3.07 -7.04
N ALA A 196 9.94 2.27 -7.36
CA ALA A 196 8.54 2.58 -7.07
C ALA A 196 8.33 2.77 -5.56
N ALA A 197 8.87 1.86 -4.75
CA ALA A 197 8.78 1.91 -3.31
C ALA A 197 9.66 3.02 -2.70
N ALA A 198 10.64 3.58 -3.41
CA ALA A 198 11.65 4.50 -2.87
C ALA A 198 12.49 3.87 -1.73
N TRP A 199 13.09 2.71 -1.99
CA TRP A 199 14.10 2.07 -1.12
C TRP A 199 15.53 2.32 -1.60
N LYS A 200 16.44 2.64 -0.67
CA LYS A 200 17.86 2.86 -0.97
C LYS A 200 18.64 1.56 -1.19
N THR A 201 18.29 0.46 -0.50
CA THR A 201 19.05 -0.81 -0.58
C THR A 201 18.13 -2.01 -0.79
N PRO A 202 18.56 -3.01 -1.59
CA PRO A 202 17.81 -4.26 -1.78
C PRO A 202 17.68 -5.06 -0.48
N SER A 203 18.66 -4.93 0.42
CA SER A 203 18.70 -5.61 1.72
C SER A 203 17.50 -5.29 2.61
N THR A 204 16.93 -4.08 2.51
CA THR A 204 15.70 -3.72 3.23
C THR A 204 14.49 -4.46 2.67
N PHE A 205 14.44 -4.73 1.36
CA PHE A 205 13.36 -5.49 0.74
C PHE A 205 13.48 -6.98 1.06
N VAL A 206 14.66 -7.55 0.85
CA VAL A 206 14.91 -8.99 1.06
C VAL A 206 14.72 -9.38 2.53
N SER A 207 15.26 -8.58 3.46
CA SER A 207 15.18 -8.86 4.92
C SER A 207 13.81 -8.55 5.56
N CYS A 208 12.96 -7.78 4.90
CA CYS A 208 11.62 -7.43 5.42
C CYS A 208 10.49 -8.17 4.72
N TYR A 209 10.65 -8.65 3.48
CA TYR A 209 9.51 -9.13 2.67
C TYR A 209 9.76 -10.44 1.89
N LEU A 210 11.01 -10.84 1.63
CA LEU A 210 11.35 -12.18 1.07
C LEU A 210 11.74 -13.19 2.16
N THR A 211 12.04 -12.72 3.37
CA THR A 211 12.51 -13.58 4.46
C THR A 211 11.46 -14.60 4.89
N ASP A 212 10.17 -14.29 4.71
CA ASP A 212 9.07 -15.15 5.12
C ASP A 212 8.82 -16.31 4.14
N THR A 213 8.86 -16.04 2.82
CA THR A 213 8.78 -17.09 1.78
C THR A 213 9.93 -18.07 1.92
N LEU A 214 11.16 -17.55 2.04
CA LEU A 214 12.36 -18.38 2.21
C LEU A 214 12.36 -19.15 3.53
N ARG A 215 11.79 -18.59 4.61
CA ARG A 215 11.66 -19.30 5.90
C ARG A 215 10.63 -20.41 5.84
N ALA A 216 9.50 -20.19 5.17
CA ALA A 216 8.46 -21.20 4.96
C ALA A 216 8.99 -22.34 4.09
N GLU A 217 9.63 -22.02 2.96
CA GLU A 217 10.32 -22.98 2.09
C GLU A 217 11.41 -23.74 2.84
N ALA A 218 12.23 -23.05 3.65
CA ALA A 218 13.26 -23.71 4.45
C ALA A 218 12.66 -24.56 5.60
N ALA A 219 11.51 -24.18 6.15
CA ALA A 219 10.81 -24.99 7.16
C ALA A 219 10.21 -26.25 6.55
N PHE A 220 9.59 -26.13 5.37
CA PHE A 220 9.15 -27.27 4.56
C PHE A 220 10.34 -28.16 4.19
N GLY A 221 11.40 -27.60 3.63
CA GLY A 221 12.62 -28.33 3.26
C GLY A 221 13.24 -29.03 4.46
N ARG A 222 13.33 -28.38 5.63
CA ARG A 222 13.75 -29.05 6.87
C ARG A 222 12.82 -30.20 7.23
N ALA A 223 11.50 -30.00 7.26
CA ALA A 223 10.55 -31.04 7.61
C ALA A 223 10.65 -32.27 6.69
N VAL A 224 10.76 -32.04 5.37
CA VAL A 224 10.96 -33.09 4.36
C VAL A 224 12.30 -33.82 4.56
N LEU A 225 13.39 -33.07 4.79
CA LEU A 225 14.74 -33.64 4.91
C LEU A 225 15.03 -34.24 6.29
N THR A 226 14.25 -33.93 7.32
CA THR A 226 14.41 -34.51 8.67
C THR A 226 13.73 -35.86 8.86
N GLY A 227 12.97 -36.34 7.88
CA GLY A 227 12.31 -37.65 7.93
C GLY A 227 13.16 -38.77 7.33
N SER A 228 14.34 -39.09 7.90
CA SER A 228 15.09 -40.35 7.69
C SER A 228 16.38 -40.47 8.53
N ALA A 229 16.47 -39.84 9.71
CA ALA A 229 17.54 -40.19 10.64
C ALA A 229 17.13 -41.49 11.36
N CYS A 230 17.48 -42.62 10.73
CA CYS A 230 17.40 -43.96 11.28
C CYS A 230 18.01 -43.97 12.69
N ARG A 231 17.16 -44.02 13.74
CA ARG A 231 17.64 -44.25 15.11
C ARG A 231 18.08 -45.72 15.18
N PRO A 232 19.34 -46.03 15.51
CA PRO A 232 19.71 -47.42 15.75
C PRO A 232 18.92 -47.94 16.97
N PRO A 233 18.48 -49.21 16.94
CA PRO A 233 17.78 -49.80 18.07
C PRO A 233 18.73 -49.83 19.28
N ARG A 234 18.22 -49.40 20.43
CA ARG A 234 18.94 -49.51 21.70
C ARG A 234 19.02 -51.00 22.06
N MET A 235 20.25 -51.52 22.20
CA MET A 235 20.52 -52.71 22.99
C MET A 235 20.41 -52.39 24.48
#